data_AF-A0A351H8A5-F1
#
_entry.id   AF-A0A351H8A5-F1
#
_cell.length_a   1.000
_cell.length_b   1.000
_cell.length_c   1.000
_cell.angle_alpha   90.00
_cell.angle_beta   90.00
_cell.angle_gamma   90.00
#
_symmetry.space_group_name_H-M   'P 1'
#
loop_
_entity.id
_entity.type
_entity.pdbx_description
1 polymer ?
#
loop_
_entity_poly.entity_id
_entity_poly.type
_entity_poly.pdbx_seq_one_letter_code
_entity_poly.pdbx_strand_id
1 'polypeptide(L)'
;MKKNIRKSLIATFLILTSLTMLLVSSCGEKTVQPEEQISLSREEILALSGIEESEIDFRKVKLDVSGKPQLTIAVYDGEGREIFSKDFPQSEVKGGYVTVAVIKSEVLDALRFLYGVTDSKGSFFPIVQDLPYFQYQNVVVNNADVPRISSKGEFRLSSVTFGQERQEVFLRVK
;
A
#
# COMPACT_ATOMS: atom_id res chain seq x y z
N MET A 1 42.18 2.22 -62.33
CA MET A 1 41.09 1.26 -62.69
C MET A 1 41.72 0.09 -63.42
N LYS A 2 41.56 -1.21 -63.11
CA LYS A 2 40.96 -1.96 -61.99
C LYS A 2 41.85 -3.22 -61.82
N LYS A 3 42.90 -3.09 -61.01
CA LYS A 3 43.57 -4.20 -60.32
C LYS A 3 42.61 -4.71 -59.23
N ASN A 4 42.77 -5.97 -58.80
CA ASN A 4 42.20 -6.57 -57.58
C ASN A 4 40.95 -7.44 -57.76
N ILE A 5 41.03 -8.55 -58.50
CA ILE A 5 40.13 -9.69 -58.26
C ILE A 5 40.95 -10.96 -58.51
N ARG A 6 40.86 -11.95 -57.61
CA ARG A 6 41.45 -13.31 -57.68
C ARG A 6 42.77 -13.60 -56.95
N LYS A 7 43.22 -12.72 -56.03
CA LYS A 7 43.97 -13.14 -54.82
C LYS A 7 43.04 -13.41 -53.62
N SER A 8 41.74 -13.56 -53.88
CA SER A 8 40.64 -13.46 -52.91
C SER A 8 40.01 -14.80 -52.50
N LEU A 9 40.59 -15.93 -52.90
CA LEU A 9 39.96 -17.25 -52.69
C LEU A 9 40.81 -18.25 -51.89
N ILE A 10 42.07 -17.93 -51.58
CA ILE A 10 42.98 -18.86 -50.86
C ILE A 10 43.38 -18.31 -49.48
N ALA A 11 43.26 -16.99 -49.24
CA ALA A 11 43.46 -16.40 -47.92
C ALA A 11 42.23 -16.58 -46.99
N THR A 12 41.06 -16.91 -47.55
CA THR A 12 39.78 -17.02 -46.83
C THR A 12 39.57 -18.39 -46.16
N PHE A 13 40.36 -19.41 -46.52
CA PHE A 13 40.23 -20.76 -45.92
C PHE A 13 41.12 -20.96 -44.67
N LEU A 14 42.15 -20.13 -44.49
CA LEU A 14 43.09 -20.22 -43.35
C LEU A 14 42.77 -19.26 -42.19
N ILE A 15 41.78 -18.37 -42.37
CA ILE A 15 41.25 -17.51 -41.29
C ILE A 15 40.05 -18.18 -40.60
N LEU A 16 39.44 -19.20 -41.21
CA LEU A 16 38.22 -19.84 -40.72
C LEU A 16 38.46 -20.88 -39.60
N THR A 17 39.71 -21.25 -39.30
CA THR A 17 40.03 -22.26 -38.27
C THR A 17 40.81 -21.73 -37.06
N SER A 18 41.20 -20.45 -37.06
CA SER A 18 41.89 -19.81 -35.91
C SER A 18 40.99 -18.90 -35.07
N LEU A 19 39.71 -18.72 -35.43
CA LEU A 19 38.75 -17.88 -34.70
C LEU A 19 37.71 -18.68 -33.91
N THR A 20 38.10 -19.87 -33.42
CA THR A 20 37.27 -20.70 -32.54
C THR A 20 37.93 -21.03 -31.20
N MET A 21 39.11 -20.48 -30.90
CA MET A 21 39.73 -20.61 -29.57
C MET A 21 40.44 -19.31 -29.19
N LEU A 22 39.69 -18.34 -28.70
CA LEU A 22 40.10 -17.29 -27.75
C LEU A 22 39.01 -16.23 -27.70
N LEU A 23 38.08 -16.40 -26.77
CA LEU A 23 37.48 -15.36 -25.91
C LEU A 23 36.38 -16.02 -25.05
N VAL A 24 36.79 -17.04 -24.29
CA VAL A 24 36.10 -17.42 -23.06
C VAL A 24 36.69 -16.51 -21.97
N SER A 25 36.18 -15.29 -21.87
CA SER A 25 36.30 -14.37 -20.72
C SER A 25 35.84 -12.97 -21.10
N SER A 26 34.52 -12.81 -21.18
CA SER A 26 33.90 -11.54 -20.79
C SER A 26 32.52 -11.93 -20.32
N CYS A 27 32.26 -11.78 -19.02
CA CYS A 27 30.93 -11.86 -18.46
C CYS A 27 30.09 -10.84 -19.21
N GLY A 28 29.34 -11.31 -20.20
CA GLY A 28 28.23 -10.59 -20.78
C GLY A 28 27.25 -10.36 -19.65
N GLU A 29 27.39 -9.18 -19.04
CA GLU A 29 26.39 -8.56 -18.21
C GLU A 29 25.09 -8.67 -19.00
N LYS A 30 24.21 -9.57 -18.58
CA LYS A 30 22.85 -9.61 -19.07
C LYS A 30 22.32 -8.22 -18.77
N THR A 31 22.18 -7.39 -19.79
CA THR A 31 21.29 -6.24 -19.72
C THR A 31 19.91 -6.83 -19.50
N VAL A 32 19.56 -6.97 -18.22
CA VAL A 32 18.21 -7.14 -17.74
C VAL A 32 17.50 -5.91 -18.28
N GLN A 33 16.81 -6.05 -19.41
CA GLN A 33 15.77 -5.10 -19.76
C GLN A 33 14.89 -5.00 -18.51
N PRO A 34 14.61 -3.79 -18.00
CA PRO A 34 13.61 -3.66 -16.95
C PRO A 34 12.37 -4.33 -17.52
N GLU A 35 11.94 -5.43 -16.91
CA GLU A 35 10.57 -5.89 -17.11
C GLU A 35 9.73 -4.64 -16.86
N GLU A 36 9.03 -4.13 -17.89
CA GLU A 36 8.02 -3.12 -17.68
C GLU A 36 7.06 -3.73 -16.67
N GLN A 37 7.23 -3.33 -15.41
CA GLN A 37 6.38 -3.76 -14.34
C GLN A 37 5.04 -3.15 -14.70
N ILE A 38 4.14 -3.96 -15.27
CA ILE A 38 2.76 -3.56 -15.56
C ILE A 38 2.14 -3.32 -14.19
N SER A 39 2.31 -2.10 -13.68
CA SER A 39 1.71 -1.65 -12.44
C SER A 39 0.42 -0.97 -12.83
N LEU A 40 -0.69 -1.58 -12.42
CA LEU A 40 -1.98 -0.91 -12.48
C LEU A 40 -1.91 0.35 -11.61
N SER A 41 -2.45 1.45 -12.12
CA SER A 41 -2.73 2.64 -11.32
C SER A 41 -3.71 2.32 -10.19
N ARG A 42 -3.74 3.18 -9.17
CA ARG A 42 -4.67 3.03 -8.04
C ARG A 42 -6.11 2.98 -8.55
N GLU A 43 -6.43 3.84 -9.52
CA GLU A 43 -7.74 3.97 -10.13
C GLU A 43 -8.13 2.69 -10.88
N GLU A 44 -7.18 2.07 -11.60
CA GLU A 44 -7.40 0.79 -12.27
C GLU A 44 -7.61 -0.35 -11.27
N ILE A 45 -6.86 -0.40 -10.16
CA ILE A 45 -7.05 -1.40 -9.12
C ILE A 45 -8.43 -1.27 -8.48
N LEU A 46 -8.87 -0.05 -8.18
CA LEU A 46 -10.18 0.24 -7.61
C LEU A 46 -11.30 -0.12 -8.58
N ALA A 47 -11.19 0.29 -9.85
CA ALA A 47 -12.16 -0.02 -10.89
C ALA A 47 -12.30 -1.54 -11.13
N LEU A 48 -11.19 -2.28 -11.18
CA LEU A 48 -11.21 -3.74 -11.29
C LEU A 48 -11.81 -4.43 -10.06
N SER A 49 -11.76 -3.78 -8.90
CA SER A 49 -12.40 -4.25 -7.67
C SER A 49 -13.87 -3.83 -7.56
N GLY A 50 -14.41 -3.13 -8.56
CA GLY A 50 -15.76 -2.58 -8.55
C GLY A 50 -15.99 -1.55 -7.44
N ILE A 51 -14.94 -0.82 -7.05
CA ILE A 51 -14.98 0.22 -6.02
C ILE A 51 -14.71 1.55 -6.69
N GLU A 52 -15.63 2.50 -6.59
CA GLU A 52 -15.39 3.87 -7.02
C GLU A 52 -14.57 4.63 -5.96
N GLU A 53 -13.73 5.58 -6.37
CA GLU A 53 -12.97 6.39 -5.39
C GLU A 53 -13.89 7.20 -4.46
N SER A 54 -15.07 7.59 -4.96
CA SER A 54 -16.15 8.26 -4.20
C SER A 54 -16.70 7.41 -3.05
N GLU A 55 -16.49 6.09 -3.09
CA GLU A 55 -16.95 5.13 -2.09
C GLU A 55 -15.93 4.90 -0.96
N ILE A 56 -14.79 5.60 -1.04
CA ILE A 56 -13.71 5.52 -0.07
C ILE A 56 -13.64 6.84 0.71
N ASP A 57 -14.03 6.82 1.99
CA ASP A 57 -13.64 7.88 2.91
C ASP A 57 -12.26 7.56 3.47
N PHE A 58 -11.30 8.47 3.32
CA PHE A 58 -9.91 8.28 3.72
C PHE A 58 -9.43 9.41 4.61
N ARG A 59 -8.86 9.04 5.77
CA ARG A 59 -8.22 9.96 6.70
C ARG A 59 -6.83 9.48 7.08
N LYS A 60 -5.91 10.44 7.15
CA LYS A 60 -4.53 10.24 7.62
C LYS A 60 -4.21 11.24 8.72
N VAL A 61 -3.65 10.75 9.82
CA VAL A 61 -3.27 11.56 10.99
C VAL A 61 -1.80 11.33 11.30
N LYS A 62 -1.02 12.40 11.45
CA LYS A 62 0.42 12.30 11.71
C LYS A 62 0.69 11.78 13.13
N LEU A 63 1.63 10.85 13.26
CA LEU A 63 2.14 10.37 14.54
C LEU A 63 3.51 11.01 14.79
N ASP A 64 3.66 11.63 15.95
CA ASP A 64 4.94 12.15 16.42
C ASP A 64 5.09 11.90 17.92
N VAL A 65 4.95 10.62 18.27
CA VAL A 65 5.09 10.13 19.64
C VAL A 65 6.48 9.51 19.77
N SER A 66 7.25 10.00 20.74
CA SER A 66 8.59 9.50 21.01
C SER A 66 8.57 8.09 21.62
N GLY A 67 9.62 7.31 21.35
CA GLY A 67 9.78 5.95 21.89
C GLY A 67 9.04 4.90 21.06
N LYS A 68 8.63 3.82 21.73
CA LYS A 68 7.88 2.70 21.14
C LYS A 68 6.53 2.54 21.85
N PRO A 69 5.58 3.47 21.64
CA PRO A 69 4.29 3.39 22.31
C PRO A 69 3.52 2.15 21.86
N GLN A 70 2.66 1.62 22.73
CA GLN A 70 1.65 0.68 22.30
C GLN A 70 0.52 1.47 21.62
N LEU A 71 0.29 1.16 20.34
CA LEU A 71 -0.81 1.72 19.57
C LEU A 71 -1.94 0.69 19.49
N THR A 72 -3.15 1.13 19.81
CA THR A 72 -4.36 0.29 19.75
C THR A 72 -5.41 1.06 18.96
N ILE A 73 -5.97 0.44 17.93
CA ILE A 73 -7.26 0.91 17.41
C ILE A 73 -8.35 0.42 18.37
N ALA A 74 -9.26 1.30 18.77
CA ALA A 74 -10.43 0.96 19.58
C ALA A 74 -11.67 1.53 18.90
N VAL A 75 -12.72 0.73 18.83
CA VAL A 75 -14.00 1.08 18.20
C VAL A 75 -15.09 0.88 19.22
N TYR A 76 -15.92 1.92 19.35
CA TYR A 76 -17.07 1.92 20.24
C TYR A 76 -18.35 2.05 19.45
N ASP A 77 -19.45 1.50 19.98
CA ASP A 77 -20.78 1.75 19.42
C ASP A 77 -21.32 3.13 19.82
N GLY A 78 -22.53 3.45 19.35
CA GLY A 78 -23.23 4.70 19.67
C GLY A 78 -23.58 4.87 21.16
N GLU A 79 -23.52 3.81 21.97
CA GLU A 79 -23.74 3.83 23.42
C GLU A 79 -22.43 3.99 24.21
N GLY A 80 -21.28 4.04 23.51
CA GLY A 80 -19.96 4.16 24.11
C GLY A 80 -19.38 2.84 24.63
N ARG A 81 -19.94 1.69 24.23
CA ARG A 81 -19.38 0.38 24.58
C ARG A 81 -18.31 -0.01 23.58
N GLU A 82 -17.17 -0.51 24.05
CA GLU A 82 -16.12 -1.02 23.17
C GLU A 82 -16.61 -2.30 22.49
N ILE A 83 -16.63 -2.30 21.16
CA ILE A 83 -17.07 -3.44 20.34
C ILE A 83 -15.90 -4.13 19.61
N PHE A 84 -14.77 -3.42 19.48
CA PHE A 84 -13.57 -3.95 18.87
C PHE A 84 -12.35 -3.17 19.37
N SER A 85 -11.27 -3.88 19.69
CA SER A 85 -9.96 -3.26 19.86
C SER A 85 -8.85 -4.20 19.39
N LYS A 86 -7.80 -3.61 18.82
CA LYS A 86 -6.65 -4.38 18.35
C LYS A 86 -5.37 -3.58 18.37
N ASP A 87 -4.34 -4.22 18.90
CA ASP A 87 -3.00 -3.66 19.01
C ASP A 87 -2.26 -3.78 17.67
N PHE A 88 -1.53 -2.71 17.33
CA PHE A 88 -0.51 -2.76 16.29
C PHE A 88 0.81 -3.28 16.88
N PRO A 89 1.70 -3.85 16.05
CA PRO A 89 3.06 -4.16 16.47
C PRO A 89 3.78 -2.91 17.01
N GLN A 90 4.46 -3.07 18.15
CA GLN A 90 5.23 -1.97 18.73
C GLN A 90 6.40 -1.59 17.82
N SER A 91 6.44 -0.32 17.42
CA SER A 91 7.47 0.25 16.56
C SER A 91 7.73 1.70 16.95
N GLU A 92 8.84 2.25 16.47
CA GLU A 92 9.11 3.67 16.62
C GLU A 92 8.29 4.44 15.58
N VAL A 93 7.37 5.28 16.04
CA VAL A 93 6.39 5.97 15.17
C VAL A 93 6.61 7.47 15.06
N LYS A 94 7.78 7.95 15.51
CA LYS A 94 8.17 9.36 15.36
C LYS A 94 8.26 9.75 13.88
N GLY A 95 7.27 10.50 13.39
CA GLY A 95 7.17 10.87 11.97
C GLY A 95 6.34 9.90 11.10
N GLY A 96 5.66 8.94 11.72
CA GLY A 96 4.73 8.02 11.05
C GLY A 96 3.32 8.60 10.89
N TYR A 97 2.36 7.73 10.54
CA TYR A 97 0.96 8.11 10.39
C TYR A 97 0.04 6.97 10.82
N VAL A 98 -1.14 7.32 11.34
CA VAL A 98 -2.29 6.42 11.37
C VAL A 98 -3.22 6.76 10.20
N THR A 99 -3.74 5.73 9.58
CA THR A 99 -4.67 5.79 8.47
C THR A 99 -5.96 5.12 8.89
N VAL A 100 -7.09 5.76 8.59
CA VAL A 100 -8.43 5.16 8.68
C VAL A 100 -9.06 5.31 7.31
N ALA A 101 -9.55 4.21 6.75
CA ALA A 101 -10.35 4.24 5.54
C ALA A 101 -11.63 3.43 5.74
N VAL A 102 -12.73 3.95 5.21
CA VAL A 102 -14.03 3.30 5.17
C VAL A 102 -14.40 3.12 3.72
N ILE A 103 -14.52 1.87 3.29
CA ILE A 103 -14.75 1.49 1.89
C ILE A 103 -16.13 0.84 1.81
N LYS A 104 -17.01 1.44 1.02
CA LYS A 104 -18.28 0.82 0.64
C LYS A 104 -17.99 -0.07 -0.57
N SER A 105 -18.29 -1.35 -0.50
CA SER A 105 -18.03 -2.26 -1.62
C SER A 105 -19.20 -3.21 -1.85
N GLU A 106 -19.80 -3.10 -3.01
CA GLU A 106 -20.84 -4.02 -3.47
C GLU A 106 -20.25 -5.40 -3.82
N VAL A 107 -18.99 -5.45 -4.27
CA VAL A 107 -18.31 -6.71 -4.60
C VAL A 107 -18.00 -7.54 -3.36
N LEU A 108 -17.76 -6.88 -2.23
CA LEU A 108 -17.48 -7.54 -0.95
C LEU A 108 -18.73 -7.76 -0.11
N ASP A 109 -19.90 -7.25 -0.55
CA ASP A 109 -21.14 -7.19 0.23
C ASP A 109 -20.92 -6.63 1.65
N ALA A 110 -20.00 -5.66 1.77
CA ALA A 110 -19.48 -5.22 3.06
C ALA A 110 -19.05 -3.74 3.09
N LEU A 111 -19.15 -3.16 4.30
CA LEU A 111 -18.51 -1.92 4.67
C LEU A 111 -17.17 -2.30 5.32
N ARG A 112 -16.08 -2.05 4.60
CA ARG A 112 -14.73 -2.39 5.03
C ARG A 112 -14.10 -1.21 5.74
N PHE A 113 -13.71 -1.44 6.99
CA PHE A 113 -12.89 -0.54 7.77
C PHE A 113 -11.44 -0.99 7.70
N LEU A 114 -10.57 -0.13 7.18
CA LEU A 114 -9.13 -0.32 7.17
C LEU A 114 -8.50 0.65 8.16
N TYR A 115 -7.82 0.09 9.15
CA TYR A 115 -6.98 0.84 10.08
C TYR A 115 -5.53 0.50 9.78
N GLY A 116 -4.68 1.50 9.65
CA GLY A 116 -3.29 1.28 9.29
C GLY A 116 -2.35 2.15 10.09
N VAL A 117 -1.21 1.60 10.51
CA VAL A 117 -0.11 2.40 11.05
C VAL A 117 1.07 2.28 10.10
N THR A 118 1.58 3.42 9.66
CA THR A 118 2.89 3.51 9.01
C THR A 118 3.89 4.03 10.04
N ASP A 119 4.95 3.27 10.28
CA ASP A 119 6.02 3.68 11.19
C ASP A 119 6.98 4.71 10.56
N SER A 120 7.97 5.17 11.32
CA SER A 120 8.96 6.15 10.84
C SER A 120 9.86 5.62 9.71
N LYS A 121 9.90 4.30 9.51
CA LYS A 121 10.70 3.61 8.49
C LYS A 121 9.88 3.33 7.23
N GLY A 122 8.60 3.71 7.20
CA GLY A 122 7.70 3.46 6.09
C GLY A 122 7.05 2.06 6.11
N SER A 123 7.24 1.27 7.17
CA SER A 123 6.59 -0.04 7.29
C SER A 123 5.10 0.15 7.61
N PHE A 124 4.23 -0.50 6.85
CA PHE A 124 2.78 -0.39 7.00
C PHE A 124 2.18 -1.63 7.64
N PHE A 125 1.38 -1.41 8.69
CA PHE A 125 0.71 -2.46 9.46
C PHE A 125 -0.81 -2.27 9.35
N PRO A 126 -1.51 -3.06 8.53
CA PRO A 126 -2.95 -2.97 8.37
C PRO A 126 -3.72 -3.84 9.37
N ILE A 127 -4.92 -3.38 9.71
CA ILE A 127 -5.98 -4.11 10.39
C ILE A 127 -7.26 -3.85 9.58
N VAL A 128 -7.94 -4.92 9.20
CA VAL A 128 -9.17 -4.86 8.42
C VAL A 128 -10.33 -5.42 9.25
N GLN A 129 -11.46 -4.75 9.20
CA GLN A 129 -12.72 -5.19 9.77
C GLN A 129 -13.82 -4.98 8.73
N ASP A 130 -14.51 -6.07 8.37
CA ASP A 130 -15.62 -6.03 7.42
C ASP A 130 -16.93 -6.18 8.20
N LEU A 131 -17.92 -5.34 7.88
CA LEU A 131 -19.27 -5.43 8.41
C LEU A 131 -20.26 -5.61 7.26
N PRO A 132 -21.38 -6.32 7.47
CA PRO A 132 -22.42 -6.41 6.46
C PRO A 132 -22.87 -5.03 6.00
N TYR A 133 -22.96 -4.84 4.69
CA TYR A 133 -23.42 -3.60 4.08
C TYR A 133 -24.47 -3.89 3.03
N PHE A 134 -25.53 -3.09 3.06
CA PHE A 134 -26.54 -3.12 2.02
C PHE A 134 -26.51 -1.81 1.24
N GLN A 135 -26.61 -1.88 -0.09
CA GLN A 135 -26.49 -0.74 -0.99
C GLN A 135 -27.43 0.44 -0.67
N TYR A 136 -28.59 0.17 -0.06
CA TYR A 136 -29.55 1.20 0.33
C TYR A 136 -29.20 1.93 1.63
N GLN A 137 -28.19 1.47 2.39
CA GLN A 137 -27.79 2.10 3.63
C GLN A 137 -27.00 3.37 3.34
N ASN A 138 -27.51 4.50 3.85
CA ASN A 138 -26.72 5.72 3.87
C ASN A 138 -25.57 5.56 4.85
N VAL A 139 -24.35 5.86 4.40
CA VAL A 139 -23.13 5.83 5.20
C VAL A 139 -22.56 7.23 5.27
N VAL A 140 -22.49 7.75 6.48
CA VAL A 140 -21.95 9.08 6.79
C VAL A 140 -20.68 8.91 7.62
N VAL A 141 -19.57 9.45 7.12
CA VAL A 141 -18.28 9.46 7.81
C VAL A 141 -17.96 10.88 8.25
N ASN A 142 -17.66 11.05 9.53
CA ASN A 142 -17.27 12.31 10.15
C ASN A 142 -15.89 12.16 10.77
N ASN A 143 -14.87 12.65 10.06
CA ASN A 143 -13.50 12.62 10.53
C ASN A 143 -13.27 13.68 11.62
N ALA A 144 -12.57 13.29 12.68
CA ALA A 144 -12.20 14.22 13.74
C ALA A 144 -11.12 15.21 13.24
N ASP A 145 -11.18 16.45 13.73
CA ASP A 145 -10.15 17.46 13.44
C ASP A 145 -8.90 17.25 14.30
N VAL A 146 -8.23 16.12 14.05
CA VAL A 146 -6.97 15.76 14.67
C VAL A 146 -5.95 15.54 13.55
N PRO A 147 -5.13 16.55 13.20
CA PRO A 147 -4.13 16.42 12.15
C PRO A 147 -2.85 15.72 12.64
N ARG A 148 -2.58 15.74 13.95
CA ARG A 148 -1.37 15.17 14.57
C ARG A 148 -1.64 14.67 16.00
N ILE A 149 -1.03 13.56 16.35
CA ILE A 149 -0.98 12.99 17.69
C ILE A 149 0.48 12.92 18.14
N SER A 150 0.81 13.58 19.25
CA SER A 150 2.19 13.70 19.76
C SER A 150 2.32 13.37 21.25
N SER A 151 1.29 12.79 21.85
CA SER A 151 1.29 12.41 23.27
C SER A 151 0.58 11.08 23.48
N LYS A 152 0.77 10.51 24.66
CA LYS A 152 -0.08 9.42 25.16
C LYS A 152 -1.50 9.91 25.37
N GLY A 153 -2.47 9.00 25.26
CA GLY A 153 -3.88 9.33 25.41
C GLY A 153 -4.78 8.50 24.48
N GLU A 154 -6.04 8.87 24.43
CA GLU A 154 -7.03 8.30 23.53
C GLU A 154 -7.57 9.42 22.63
N PHE A 155 -7.55 9.21 21.32
CA PHE A 155 -7.83 10.23 20.33
C PHE A 155 -8.89 9.71 19.36
N ARG A 156 -10.01 10.42 19.27
CA ARG A 156 -11.04 10.13 18.27
C ARG A 156 -10.48 10.42 16.88
N LEU A 157 -10.59 9.46 15.98
CA LEU A 157 -10.15 9.58 14.59
C LEU A 157 -11.32 9.85 13.66
N SER A 158 -12.41 9.09 13.82
CA SER A 158 -13.57 9.17 12.93
C SER A 158 -14.83 8.64 13.62
N SER A 159 -15.97 9.02 13.07
CA SER A 159 -17.29 8.55 13.44
C SER A 159 -18.03 8.12 12.18
N VAL A 160 -18.52 6.90 12.16
CA VAL A 160 -19.16 6.30 10.99
C VAL A 160 -20.56 5.89 11.38
N THR A 161 -21.56 6.39 10.66
CA THR A 161 -22.96 6.00 10.84
C THR A 161 -23.43 5.28 9.58
N PHE A 162 -24.04 4.10 9.73
CA PHE A 162 -24.55 3.30 8.62
C PHE A 162 -25.81 2.54 9.05
N GLY A 163 -26.91 2.74 8.34
CA GLY A 163 -28.21 2.22 8.76
C GLY A 163 -28.62 2.78 10.14
N GLN A 164 -28.85 1.89 11.11
CA GLN A 164 -29.11 2.24 12.52
C GLN A 164 -27.86 2.16 13.40
N GLU A 165 -26.73 1.76 12.83
CA GLU A 165 -25.49 1.55 13.56
C GLU A 165 -24.61 2.78 13.53
N ARG A 166 -23.80 2.93 14.57
CA ARG A 166 -22.80 3.98 14.70
C ARG A 166 -21.53 3.39 15.31
N GLN A 167 -20.40 3.74 14.72
CA GLN A 167 -19.08 3.38 15.22
C GLN A 167 -18.24 4.63 15.45
N GLU A 168 -17.60 4.68 16.61
CA GLU A 168 -16.66 5.70 17.00
C GLU A 168 -15.25 5.10 17.04
N VAL A 169 -14.39 5.55 16.15
CA VAL A 169 -13.05 5.02 15.95
C VAL A 169 -12.04 5.88 16.69
N PHE A 170 -11.23 5.26 17.54
CA PHE A 170 -10.19 5.91 18.34
C PHE A 170 -8.83 5.24 18.16
N LEU A 171 -7.78 6.04 18.28
CA LEU A 171 -6.42 5.56 18.54
C LEU A 171 -6.09 5.75 20.02
N ARG A 172 -5.70 4.67 20.70
CA ARG A 172 -5.07 4.74 22.02
C ARG A 172 -3.56 4.65 21.87
N VAL A 173 -2.87 5.51 22.59
CA VAL A 173 -1.41 5.60 22.64
C VAL A 173 -0.98 5.43 24.09
N LYS A 174 -0.35 4.30 24.42
CA LYS A 174 0.08 3.95 25.79
C LYS A 174 1.60 3.85 25.92
#